data_AF-A0AAE5XID9-F1
#
_entry.id   AF-A0AAE5XID9-F1
#
_cell.length_a   1.000
_cell.length_b   1.000
_cell.length_c   1.000
_cell.angle_alpha   90.00
_cell.angle_beta   90.00
_cell.angle_gamma   90.00
#
_symmetry.space_group_name_H-M   'P 1'
#
loop_
_entity.id
_entity.type
_entity.pdbx_description
1 polymer ?
#
loop_
_entity_poly.entity_id
_entity_poly.type
_entity_poly.pdbx_seq_one_letter_code
_entity_poly.pdbx_strand_id
1 'polypeptide(L)' 'MSAPYIFASVEVRTSPSIGIAIYPDDVSGEPQLLSCADEAMYEAKKKRPWTVSVLR' A
#
# COMPACT_ATOMS: atom_id res chain seq x y z
N MET A 1 -2.82 1.70 -13.99
CA MET A 1 -4.15 1.25 -13.50
C MET A 1 -4.18 -0.26 -13.63
N SER A 2 -4.61 -0.98 -12.60
CA SER A 2 -4.76 -2.44 -12.69
C SER A 2 -5.81 -2.82 -13.73
N ALA A 3 -5.72 -4.05 -14.25
CA ALA A 3 -6.78 -4.60 -15.08
C ALA A 3 -8.10 -4.64 -14.28
N PRO A 4 -9.25 -4.35 -14.92
CA PRO A 4 -10.54 -4.46 -14.26
C PRO A 4 -10.86 -5.93 -13.95
N TYR A 5 -11.67 -6.14 -12.90
CA TYR A 5 -12.18 -7.45 -12.52
C TYR A 5 -13.65 -7.55 -12.92
N ILE A 6 -14.09 -8.72 -13.38
CA ILE A 6 -15.51 -8.99 -13.61
C ILE A 6 -16.04 -9.77 -12.42
N PHE A 7 -17.05 -9.23 -11.74
CA PHE A 7 -17.74 -9.87 -10.62
C PHE A 7 -19.25 -9.74 -10.82
N ALA A 8 -19.96 -10.87 -10.91
CA ALA A 8 -21.41 -10.90 -11.16
C ALA A 8 -21.85 -10.04 -12.37
N SER A 9 -21.09 -10.11 -13.47
CA SER A 9 -21.30 -9.31 -14.69
C SER A 9 -21.13 -7.79 -14.51
N VAL A 10 -20.57 -7.35 -13.38
CA VAL A 10 -20.21 -5.95 -13.11
C VAL A 10 -18.70 -5.78 -13.24
N GLU A 11 -18.28 -4.69 -13.88
CA GLU A 11 -16.88 -4.28 -13.93
C GLU A 11 -16.48 -3.58 -12.62
N VAL A 12 -15.50 -4.14 -11.92
CA VAL A 12 -14.95 -3.60 -10.67
C VAL A 12 -13.52 -3.10 -10.92
N ARG A 13 -13.28 -1.85 -10.54
CA ARG A 13 -11.94 -1.23 -10.57
C ARG A 13 -11.44 -1.02 -9.15
N THR A 14 -10.30 -1.63 -8.82
CA THR A 14 -9.69 -1.55 -7.48
C THR A 14 -8.59 -0.50 -7.48
N SER A 15 -8.50 0.33 -6.44
CA SER A 15 -7.51 1.41 -6.37
C SER A 15 -6.49 1.18 -5.24
N PRO A 16 -5.57 0.20 -5.38
CA PRO A 16 -4.68 -0.17 -4.29
C PRO A 16 -3.82 1.01 -3.86
N SER A 17 -3.65 1.14 -2.54
CA SER A 17 -2.63 1.99 -1.94
C SER A 17 -1.56 1.08 -1.37
N ILE A 18 -0.28 1.42 -1.58
CA ILE A 18 0.85 0.55 -1.23
C ILE A 18 1.79 1.31 -0.30
N GLY A 19 2.11 0.69 0.82
CA GLY A 19 3.17 1.12 1.73
C GLY A 19 4.40 0.24 1.57
N ILE A 20 5.57 0.85 1.66
CA ILE A 20 6.86 0.18 1.53
C ILE A 20 7.70 0.54 2.75
N ALA A 21 8.31 -0.48 3.35
CA ALA A 21 9.35 -0.35 4.37
C ALA A 21 10.63 -1.06 3.90
N ILE A 22 11.78 -0.50 4.23
CA ILE A 22 13.10 -0.95 3.80
C ILE A 22 13.92 -1.31 5.04
N TYR A 23 14.40 -2.55 5.09
CA TYR A 23 15.40 -2.94 6.09
C TYR A 23 16.81 -2.69 5.56
N PRO A 24 17.75 -2.17 6.38
CA PRO A 24 17.56 -1.69 7.76
C PRO A 24 17.16 -0.21 7.86
N ASP A 25 16.97 0.47 6.74
CA ASP A 25 16.86 1.94 6.66
C ASP A 25 15.69 2.52 7.48
N ASP A 26 14.51 1.89 7.41
CA ASP A 26 13.31 2.36 8.11
C ASP A 26 13.21 1.75 9.52
N VAL A 27 13.56 0.47 9.65
CA VAL A 27 13.50 -0.28 10.91
C VAL A 27 14.51 -1.43 10.92
N SER A 28 14.96 -1.82 12.11
CA SER A 28 16.03 -2.80 12.30
C SER A 28 15.58 -4.21 12.69
N GLY A 29 14.28 -4.51 12.69
CA GLY A 29 13.76 -5.83 13.06
C GLY A 29 12.51 -6.25 12.28
N GLU A 30 12.40 -7.56 12.04
CA GLU A 30 11.35 -8.17 11.22
C GLU A 30 9.91 -7.77 11.62
N PRO A 31 9.51 -7.83 12.91
CA PRO A 31 8.15 -7.44 13.29
C PRO A 31 7.84 -5.97 13.02
N GLN A 32 8.86 -5.10 13.05
CA GLN A 32 8.71 -3.68 12.84
C GLN A 32 8.53 -3.34 11.35
N LEU A 33 9.06 -4.16 10.43
CA LEU A 33 8.91 -3.94 8.98
C LEU A 33 7.45 -3.97 8.56
N LEU A 34 6.68 -4.91 9.08
CA LEU A 34 5.27 -5.04 8.75
C LEU A 34 4.47 -3.83 9.25
N SER A 35 4.72 -3.40 10.49
CA SER A 35 4.07 -2.22 11.08
C SER A 35 4.42 -0.94 10.31
N CYS A 36 5.70 -0.79 9.92
CA CYS A 36 6.17 0.37 9.16
C CYS A 36 5.55 0.41 7.76
N ALA A 37 5.50 -0.74 7.06
CA ALA A 37 4.87 -0.83 5.74
C ALA A 37 3.36 -0.57 5.80
N ASP A 38 2.68 -1.02 6.85
CA ASP A 38 1.25 -0.76 7.05
C ASP A 38 0.97 0.74 7.30
N GLU A 39 1.78 1.39 8.14
CA GLU A 39 1.69 2.83 8.37
C GLU A 39 1.90 3.62 7.07
N ALA A 40 2.94 3.28 6.29
CA ALA A 40 3.19 3.86 4.97
C ALA A 40 1.99 3.69 4.03
N MET A 41 1.33 2.52 4.06
CA MET A 41 0.16 2.22 3.23
C MET A 41 -1.03 3.12 3.60
N TYR A 42 -1.30 3.31 4.88
CA TYR A 42 -2.36 4.20 5.33
C TYR A 42 -2.09 5.65 4.96
N GLU A 43 -0.84 6.12 5.06
CA GLU A 43 -0.46 7.46 4.57
C GLU A 43 -0.69 7.61 3.06
N ALA A 44 -0.39 6.59 2.27
CA ALA A 44 -0.72 6.57 0.84
C ALA A 44 -2.23 6.65 0.61
N LYS A 45 -3.02 5.88 1.37
CA LYS A 45 -4.48 5.78 1.26
C LYS A 45 -5.20 7.07 1.65
N LYS A 46 -4.71 7.76 2.68
CA LYS A 46 -5.26 9.06 3.13
C LYS A 46 -5.09 10.14 2.07
N LYS A 47 -3.98 10.11 1.31
CA LYS A 47 -3.70 11.11 0.27
C LYS A 47 -4.69 10.96 -0.89
N ARG A 48 -4.67 9.83 -1.58
CA ARG A 48 -5.54 9.53 -2.74
C ARG A 48 -5.63 8.01 -2.99
N PRO A 49 -6.73 7.51 -3.58
CA PRO A 49 -6.73 6.16 -4.15
C PRO A 49 -5.63 6.03 -5.21
N TRP A 50 -5.00 4.86 -5.35
CA TRP A 50 -3.89 4.57 -6.29
C TRP A 50 -2.51 5.15 -5.96
N THR A 51 -2.18 5.36 -4.68
CA THR A 51 -0.91 6.00 -4.28
C THR A 51 0.07 4.98 -3.70
N VAL A 52 1.37 5.22 -3.88
CA VAL A 52 2.46 4.52 -3.19
C VAL A 52 3.12 5.50 -2.22
N SER A 53 3.42 5.06 -0.99
CA SER A 53 4.20 5.84 -0.03
C SER A 53 5.32 5.00 0.58
N VAL A 54 6.43 5.69 0.84
CA VAL A 54 7.58 5.20 1.61
C VAL A 54 7.70 6.18 2.77
N LEU A 55 7.82 5.70 4.00
CA LEU A 55 8.09 6.59 5.13
C LEU A 55 9.53 7.09 5.01
N ARG A 56 9.74 8.39 5.20
CA ARG A 56 11.06 9.04 5.25
C ARG A 56 11.03 10.13 6.31
#